data_AF-A0A1Y5K9U4-F1
#
_entry.id   AF-A0A1Y5K9U4-F1
#
_cell.length_a   1.000
_cell.length_b   1.000
_cell.length_c   1.000
_cell.angle_alpha   90.00
_cell.angle_beta   90.00
_cell.angle_gamma   90.00
#
_symmetry.space_group_name_H-M   'P 1'
#
loop_
_entity.id
_entity.type
_entity.pdbx_description
1 polymer ?
#
loop_
_entity_poly.entity_id
_entity_poly.type
_entity_poly.pdbx_seq_one_letter_code
_entity_poly.pdbx_strand_id
1 'polypeptide(L)'
;MLTKVIRILFISTIPAVMAFISRENGLIDSWHNKKIITFDPTNLKMTLILISILIPSVFFTIYAEYNKSKLDKVVKRRIKLLQYITTVLRFALDDKLKNVNASTLNVRIWTQQQNVWRTKAYFNIKNIEGLSIVGNTDGLKLQVKPKIQGVIGQCYAKKDVVLDEDLSSTDYKLTQSQKNKINGTQFCLAVPLFDNNDKVTSIVSFDSNFKISVPKNQESDIINLTKTYCQTLYESCPDLFK
;
A
#
# COMPACT_ATOMS: atom_id res chain seq x y z
N MET A 1 -7.41 5.99 24.67
CA MET A 1 -8.40 5.12 24.01
C MET A 1 -9.75 5.20 24.71
N LEU A 2 -9.79 5.03 26.04
CA LEU A 2 -10.97 5.11 26.89
C LEU A 2 -11.82 6.39 26.70
N THR A 3 -11.19 7.57 26.64
CA THR A 3 -11.86 8.86 26.39
C THR A 3 -12.55 8.97 25.03
N LYS A 4 -12.09 8.23 24.02
CA LYS A 4 -12.74 8.19 22.69
C LYS A 4 -13.95 7.26 22.71
N VAL A 5 -13.83 6.11 23.38
CA VAL A 5 -14.92 5.14 23.54
C VAL A 5 -16.09 5.75 24.31
N ILE A 6 -15.82 6.45 25.41
CA ILE A 6 -16.85 7.12 26.22
C ILE A 6 -17.58 8.20 25.39
N ARG A 7 -16.86 8.99 24.58
CA ARG A 7 -17.49 10.00 23.70
C ARG A 7 -18.38 9.38 22.63
N ILE A 8 -17.95 8.28 22.02
CA ILE A 8 -18.74 7.56 21.02
C ILE A 8 -19.99 6.96 21.66
N LEU A 9 -19.86 6.33 22.82
CA LEU A 9 -20.99 5.80 23.58
C LEU A 9 -22.01 6.92 23.87
N PHE A 10 -21.56 8.05 24.40
CA PHE A 10 -22.43 9.17 24.75
C PHE A 10 -23.19 9.74 23.52
N ILE A 11 -22.49 9.91 22.39
CA ILE A 11 -23.09 10.40 21.14
C ILE A 11 -24.08 9.39 20.55
N SER A 12 -23.81 8.09 20.69
CA SER A 12 -24.72 7.02 20.23
C SER A 12 -25.93 6.80 21.13
N THR A 13 -25.81 7.10 22.43
CA THR A 13 -26.91 6.92 23.40
C THR A 13 -27.99 7.99 23.29
N ILE A 14 -27.66 9.23 22.92
CA ILE A 14 -28.63 10.33 22.83
C ILE A 14 -29.75 10.01 21.80
N PRO A 15 -29.45 9.63 20.55
CA PRO A 15 -30.45 9.23 19.58
C PRO A 15 -31.26 8.01 20.04
N ALA A 16 -30.63 7.03 20.70
CA ALA A 16 -31.31 5.85 21.22
C ALA A 16 -32.31 6.22 22.33
N VAL A 17 -31.95 7.13 23.23
CA VAL A 17 -32.84 7.64 24.28
C VAL A 17 -33.99 8.45 23.65
N MET A 18 -33.72 9.28 22.64
CA MET A 18 -34.78 10.01 21.92
C MET A 18 -35.75 9.07 21.19
N ALA A 19 -35.24 8.01 20.57
CA ALA A 19 -36.04 6.97 19.93
C ALA A 19 -36.85 6.16 20.94
N PHE A 20 -36.31 5.94 22.15
CA PHE A 20 -37.01 5.26 23.24
C PHE A 20 -38.16 6.12 23.79
N ILE A 21 -37.88 7.38 24.14
CA ILE A 21 -38.87 8.34 24.67
C ILE A 21 -40.02 8.56 23.68
N SER A 22 -39.74 8.57 22.38
CA SER A 22 -40.77 8.76 21.34
C SER A 22 -41.69 7.55 21.14
N ARG A 23 -41.22 6.33 21.43
CA ARG A 23 -42.00 5.09 21.32
C ARG A 23 -42.83 4.80 22.56
N GLU A 24 -42.39 5.26 23.72
CA GLU A 24 -43.07 4.96 24.97
C GLU A 24 -44.27 5.90 25.18
N ASN A 25 -45.47 5.34 25.03
CA ASN A 25 -46.72 6.12 25.09
C ASN A 25 -46.92 6.81 26.45
N GLY A 26 -46.44 6.25 27.56
CA GLY A 26 -46.69 6.79 28.90
C GLY A 26 -45.93 8.07 29.27
N LEU A 27 -44.71 8.28 28.75
CA LEU A 27 -43.82 9.34 29.23
C LEU A 27 -44.24 10.73 28.72
N ILE A 28 -44.34 10.87 27.39
CA ILE A 28 -44.70 12.15 26.76
C ILE A 28 -46.15 12.54 27.12
N ASP A 29 -47.07 11.57 27.09
CA ASP A 29 -48.48 11.81 27.39
C ASP A 29 -48.65 12.19 28.88
N SER A 30 -47.88 11.58 29.80
CA SER A 30 -47.84 12.00 31.20
C SER A 30 -47.26 13.40 31.39
N TRP A 31 -46.24 13.80 30.64
CA TRP A 31 -45.65 15.13 30.75
C TRP A 31 -46.59 16.21 30.23
N HIS A 32 -47.33 15.92 29.17
CA HIS A 32 -48.38 16.80 28.65
C HIS A 32 -49.53 16.96 29.65
N ASN A 33 -50.03 15.85 30.21
CA ASN A 33 -51.12 15.87 31.21
C ASN A 33 -50.72 16.61 32.50
N LYS A 34 -49.45 16.57 32.89
CA LYS A 34 -48.89 17.34 34.02
C LYS A 34 -48.56 18.81 33.68
N LYS A 35 -48.87 19.27 32.45
CA LYS A 35 -48.54 20.61 31.93
C LYS A 35 -47.04 20.94 31.98
N ILE A 36 -46.17 19.94 31.92
CA ILE A 36 -44.70 20.11 31.86
C ILE A 36 -44.30 20.54 30.44
N ILE A 37 -45.00 20.02 29.43
CA ILE A 37 -44.86 20.41 28.02
C ILE A 37 -46.21 20.91 27.50
N THR A 38 -46.18 21.92 26.63
CA THR A 38 -47.37 22.53 26.01
C THR A 38 -47.56 22.11 24.56
N PHE A 39 -46.63 21.32 24.01
CA PHE A 39 -46.68 20.83 22.63
C PHE A 39 -47.61 19.63 22.49
N ASP A 40 -48.21 19.49 21.31
CA ASP A 40 -48.94 18.28 20.95
C ASP A 40 -48.04 17.03 21.07
N PRO A 41 -48.43 16.02 21.87
CA PRO A 41 -47.66 14.79 22.09
C PRO A 41 -47.30 14.06 20.79
N THR A 42 -48.20 14.06 19.81
CA THR A 42 -48.00 13.34 18.54
C THR A 42 -46.90 14.00 17.71
N ASN A 43 -46.96 15.32 17.57
CA ASN A 43 -45.92 16.10 16.90
C ASN A 43 -44.56 15.95 17.59
N LEU A 44 -44.51 15.99 18.91
CA LEU A 44 -43.26 15.82 19.66
C LEU A 44 -42.65 14.41 19.46
N LYS A 45 -43.46 13.35 19.50
CA LYS A 45 -43.03 11.97 19.22
C LYS A 45 -42.41 11.88 17.81
N MET A 46 -43.09 12.42 16.80
CA MET A 46 -42.59 12.44 15.42
C MET A 46 -41.28 13.22 15.27
N THR A 47 -41.17 14.39 15.90
CA THR A 47 -39.93 15.18 15.89
C THR A 47 -38.77 14.43 16.53
N LEU A 48 -38.99 13.77 17.67
CA LEU A 48 -37.95 12.99 18.35
C LEU A 48 -37.49 11.79 17.51
N ILE A 49 -38.40 11.10 16.81
CA ILE A 49 -38.05 10.02 15.87
C ILE A 49 -37.18 10.57 14.73
N LEU A 50 -37.61 11.67 14.09
CA LEU A 50 -36.87 12.29 13.00
C LEU A 50 -35.47 12.72 13.44
N ILE A 51 -35.35 13.37 14.59
CA ILE A 51 -34.07 13.78 15.16
C ILE A 51 -33.19 12.56 15.47
N SER A 52 -33.77 11.49 16.02
CA SER A 52 -33.03 10.25 16.34
C SER A 52 -32.45 9.54 15.11
N ILE A 53 -33.00 9.76 13.92
CA ILE A 53 -32.50 9.21 12.65
C ILE A 53 -31.53 10.19 11.99
N LEU A 54 -31.87 11.47 11.94
CA LEU A 54 -31.10 12.50 11.26
C LEU A 54 -29.75 12.75 11.94
N ILE A 55 -29.71 12.85 13.27
CA ILE A 55 -28.46 13.13 14.01
C ILE A 55 -27.39 12.07 13.73
N PRO A 56 -27.64 10.75 13.93
CA PRO A 56 -26.65 9.73 13.59
C PRO A 56 -26.24 9.78 12.12
N SER A 57 -27.18 9.92 11.19
CA SER A 57 -26.89 9.92 9.75
C SER A 57 -25.92 11.03 9.36
N VAL A 58 -26.21 12.26 9.80
CA VAL A 58 -25.34 13.43 9.56
C VAL A 58 -24.00 13.25 10.28
N PHE A 59 -24.01 12.83 11.54
CA PHE A 59 -22.79 12.65 12.31
C PHE A 59 -21.87 11.59 11.69
N PHE A 60 -22.39 10.41 11.33
CA PHE A 60 -21.61 9.34 10.72
C PHE A 60 -21.06 9.76 9.36
N THR A 61 -21.83 10.50 8.56
CA THR A 61 -21.36 11.03 7.26
C THR A 61 -20.19 11.99 7.44
N ILE A 62 -20.33 12.99 8.33
CA ILE A 62 -19.27 13.95 8.62
C ILE A 62 -18.03 13.25 9.20
N TYR A 63 -18.24 12.31 10.12
CA TYR A 63 -17.16 11.56 10.75
C TYR A 63 -16.40 10.67 9.75
N ALA A 64 -17.12 9.98 8.86
CA ALA A 64 -16.54 9.15 7.81
C ALA A 64 -15.68 10.00 6.87
N GLU A 65 -16.20 11.14 6.40
CA GLU A 65 -15.47 12.03 5.49
C GLU A 65 -14.26 12.68 6.16
N TYR A 66 -14.39 13.09 7.43
CA TYR A 66 -13.26 13.60 8.22
C TYR A 66 -12.13 12.57 8.34
N ASN A 67 -12.46 11.32 8.66
CA ASN A 67 -11.46 10.26 8.80
C ASN A 67 -10.83 9.88 7.46
N LYS A 68 -11.63 9.84 6.39
CA LYS A 68 -11.13 9.63 5.02
C LYS A 68 -10.13 10.73 4.64
N SER A 69 -10.49 12.00 4.81
CA SER A 69 -9.58 13.13 4.56
C SER A 69 -8.29 13.06 5.39
N LYS A 70 -8.41 12.67 6.66
CA LYS A 70 -7.25 12.48 7.55
C LYS A 70 -6.36 11.35 7.06
N LEU A 71 -6.93 10.22 6.65
CA LEU A 71 -6.21 9.10 6.07
C LEU A 71 -5.49 9.51 4.78
N ASP A 72 -6.18 10.20 3.88
CA ASP A 72 -5.60 10.70 2.62
C ASP A 72 -4.39 11.62 2.87
N LYS A 73 -4.45 12.48 3.89
CA LYS A 73 -3.30 13.32 4.29
C LYS A 73 -2.11 12.49 4.76
N VAL A 74 -2.36 11.43 5.54
CA VAL A 74 -1.31 10.51 6.01
C VAL A 74 -0.70 9.75 4.84
N VAL A 75 -1.54 9.21 3.94
CA VAL A 75 -1.11 8.51 2.72
C VAL A 75 -0.25 9.42 1.84
N LYS A 76 -0.71 10.66 1.58
CA LYS A 76 0.07 11.66 0.82
C LYS A 76 1.43 11.97 1.44
N ARG A 77 1.50 12.13 2.77
CA ARG A 77 2.79 12.36 3.47
C ARG A 77 3.73 11.17 3.32
N ARG A 78 3.20 9.96 3.46
CA ARG A 78 3.96 8.72 3.25
C ARG A 78 4.52 8.65 1.84
N ILE A 79 3.71 8.89 0.82
CA ILE A 79 4.15 8.89 -0.59
C ILE A 79 5.28 9.90 -0.79
N LYS A 80 5.15 11.13 -0.27
CA LYS A 80 6.22 12.15 -0.34
C LYS A 80 7.52 11.69 0.32
N LEU A 81 7.42 11.00 1.46
CA LEU A 81 8.59 10.47 2.15
C LEU A 81 9.25 9.34 1.35
N LEU A 82 8.47 8.43 0.75
CA LEU A 82 9.00 7.39 -0.14
C LEU A 82 9.68 7.99 -1.38
N GLN A 83 9.08 9.04 -1.97
CA GLN A 83 9.67 9.78 -3.08
C GLN A 83 11.00 10.42 -2.69
N TYR A 84 11.05 11.05 -1.51
CA TYR A 84 12.27 11.66 -0.99
C TYR A 84 13.37 10.62 -0.78
N ILE A 85 13.07 9.53 -0.08
CA ILE A 85 14.02 8.44 0.21
C ILE A 85 14.51 7.78 -1.08
N THR A 86 13.62 7.54 -2.04
CA THR A 86 13.99 7.00 -3.37
C THR A 86 14.88 7.98 -4.14
N THR A 87 14.58 9.28 -4.06
CA THR A 87 15.40 10.34 -4.67
C THR A 87 16.81 10.37 -4.07
N VAL A 88 16.94 10.27 -2.75
CA VAL A 88 18.25 10.19 -2.07
C VAL A 88 19.03 8.96 -2.52
N LEU A 89 18.38 7.79 -2.62
CA LEU A 89 19.03 6.60 -3.16
C LEU A 89 19.50 6.81 -4.60
N ARG A 90 18.66 7.38 -5.47
CA ARG A 90 19.01 7.65 -6.86
C ARG A 90 20.22 8.57 -6.97
N PHE A 91 20.31 9.62 -6.14
CA PHE A 91 21.49 10.48 -6.10
C PHE A 91 22.75 9.72 -5.67
N ALA A 92 22.66 8.87 -4.64
CA ALA A 92 23.78 8.05 -4.21
C ALA A 92 24.21 7.02 -5.28
N LEU A 93 23.26 6.49 -6.06
CA LEU A 93 23.55 5.61 -7.18
C LEU A 93 24.14 6.36 -8.37
N ASP A 94 23.67 7.56 -8.69
CA ASP A 94 24.15 8.36 -9.81
C ASP A 94 25.64 8.71 -9.67
N ASP A 95 26.04 9.07 -8.46
CA ASP A 95 27.45 9.32 -8.08
C ASP A 95 28.33 8.10 -8.36
N LYS A 96 27.85 6.90 -7.97
CA LYS A 96 28.58 5.63 -8.18
C LYS A 96 28.56 5.15 -9.64
N LEU A 97 27.47 5.40 -10.35
CA LEU A 97 27.27 4.99 -11.75
C LEU A 97 27.91 5.96 -12.75
N LYS A 98 28.53 7.06 -12.28
CA LYS A 98 29.20 8.08 -13.10
C LYS A 98 28.26 8.73 -14.13
N ASN A 99 27.14 9.29 -13.65
CA ASN A 99 26.17 10.09 -14.42
C ASN A 99 25.34 9.32 -15.47
N VAL A 100 25.07 8.04 -15.24
CA VAL A 100 24.13 7.30 -16.09
C VAL A 100 22.72 7.46 -15.54
N ASN A 101 22.09 8.61 -15.80
CA ASN A 101 20.65 8.88 -15.63
C ASN A 101 19.98 8.08 -14.49
N ALA A 102 20.57 7.99 -13.30
CA ALA A 102 20.04 7.12 -12.24
C ALA A 102 18.69 7.65 -11.73
N SER A 103 18.40 8.92 -12.04
CA SER A 103 17.08 9.54 -11.95
C SER A 103 15.95 8.73 -12.63
N THR A 104 16.29 7.90 -13.61
CA THR A 104 15.34 7.06 -14.37
C THR A 104 15.07 5.69 -13.75
N LEU A 105 15.80 5.31 -12.70
CA LEU A 105 15.63 4.01 -12.04
C LEU A 105 14.28 3.91 -11.34
N ASN A 106 13.45 2.98 -11.76
CA ASN A 106 12.21 2.61 -11.09
C ASN A 106 12.51 1.60 -9.99
N VAL A 107 11.97 1.82 -8.78
CA VAL A 107 12.03 0.85 -7.69
C VAL A 107 10.70 0.11 -7.62
N ARG A 108 10.71 -1.19 -7.89
CA ARG A 108 9.51 -2.03 -7.91
C ARG A 108 9.60 -3.10 -6.86
N ILE A 109 8.48 -3.38 -6.21
CA ILE A 109 8.39 -4.46 -5.22
C ILE A 109 7.68 -5.64 -5.86
N TRP A 110 8.24 -6.83 -5.68
CA TRP A 110 7.69 -8.09 -6.12
C TRP A 110 7.40 -8.95 -4.91
N THR A 111 6.16 -9.41 -4.78
CA THR A 111 5.74 -10.19 -3.61
C THR A 111 5.34 -11.59 -4.02
N GLN A 112 5.73 -12.57 -3.21
CA GLN A 112 5.38 -13.96 -3.47
C GLN A 112 3.86 -14.16 -3.35
N GLN A 113 3.22 -14.65 -4.41
CA GLN A 113 1.84 -15.10 -4.33
C GLN A 113 1.80 -16.43 -3.57
N GLN A 114 1.12 -16.44 -2.42
CA GLN A 114 0.89 -17.68 -1.67
C GLN A 114 -0.13 -18.54 -2.43
N ASN A 115 0.33 -19.68 -2.95
CA ASN A 115 -0.56 -20.72 -3.46
C ASN A 115 -0.68 -21.82 -2.41
N VAL A 116 -1.92 -22.25 -2.13
CA VAL A 116 -2.23 -23.38 -1.24
C VAL A 116 -1.50 -24.65 -1.70
N TRP A 117 -1.32 -24.81 -3.01
CA TRP A 117 -0.59 -25.91 -3.63
C TRP A 117 0.82 -25.45 -4.05
N ARG A 118 1.86 -25.97 -3.38
CA ARG A 118 3.27 -25.54 -3.52
C ARG A 118 3.97 -25.96 -4.82
N THR A 119 3.23 -26.35 -5.86
CA THR A 119 3.81 -26.84 -7.12
C THR A 119 4.33 -25.71 -8.00
N LYS A 120 3.67 -24.54 -7.97
CA LYS A 120 4.07 -23.35 -8.73
C LYS A 120 4.19 -22.14 -7.80
N ALA A 121 5.28 -21.41 -7.96
CA ALA A 121 5.51 -20.15 -7.25
C ALA A 121 5.56 -19.00 -8.25
N TYR A 122 4.89 -17.90 -7.88
CA TYR A 122 4.82 -16.68 -8.67
C TYR A 122 5.17 -15.48 -7.80
N PHE A 123 5.75 -14.47 -8.44
CA PHE A 123 5.93 -13.15 -7.87
C PHE A 123 5.10 -12.16 -8.67
N ASN A 124 4.29 -11.38 -7.97
CA ASN A 124 3.46 -10.32 -8.55
C ASN A 124 4.10 -8.98 -8.24
N ILE A 125 4.18 -8.14 -9.26
CA ILE A 125 4.62 -6.76 -9.07
C ILE A 125 3.58 -5.98 -8.24
N LYS A 126 4.07 -5.11 -7.37
CA LYS A 126 3.32 -4.06 -6.71
C LYS A 126 3.93 -2.73 -7.12
N ASN A 127 3.20 -1.98 -7.94
CA ASN A 127 3.59 -0.62 -8.29
C ASN A 127 3.21 0.29 -7.12
N ILE A 128 4.20 0.71 -6.34
CA ILE A 128 3.98 1.60 -5.20
C ILE A 128 4.23 3.05 -5.64
N GLU A 129 3.23 3.90 -5.44
CA GLU A 129 3.35 5.32 -5.73
C GLU A 129 4.50 5.92 -4.91
N GLY A 130 5.41 6.62 -5.60
CA GLY A 130 6.59 7.22 -5.01
C GLY A 130 7.86 6.38 -5.07
N LEU A 131 7.77 5.08 -5.38
CA LEU A 131 8.93 4.22 -5.65
C LEU A 131 9.18 4.04 -7.16
N SER A 132 8.10 3.92 -7.94
CA SER A 132 8.14 3.73 -9.39
C SER A 132 7.13 4.61 -10.09
N ILE A 133 7.38 4.93 -11.37
CA ILE A 133 6.34 5.49 -12.25
C ILE A 133 5.39 4.34 -12.61
N VAL A 134 4.08 4.57 -12.42
CA VAL A 134 3.05 3.60 -12.82
C VAL A 134 3.03 3.52 -14.35
N GLY A 135 3.67 2.51 -14.91
CA GLY A 135 3.68 2.19 -16.33
C GLY A 135 2.70 1.07 -16.69
N ASN A 136 2.92 0.39 -17.81
CA ASN A 136 2.11 -0.74 -18.28
C ASN A 136 2.42 -2.08 -17.55
N THR A 137 3.07 -2.01 -16.40
CA THR A 137 3.51 -3.19 -15.67
C THR A 137 2.47 -3.73 -14.70
N ASP A 138 1.32 -3.06 -14.55
CA ASP A 138 0.32 -3.47 -13.57
C ASP A 138 -0.19 -4.89 -13.80
N GLY A 139 -0.34 -5.65 -12.71
CA GLY A 139 -0.67 -7.07 -12.75
C GLY A 139 0.36 -7.95 -13.48
N LEU A 140 1.61 -7.50 -13.66
CA LEU A 140 2.68 -8.35 -14.15
C LEU A 140 3.03 -9.41 -13.09
N LYS A 141 3.00 -10.67 -13.53
CA LYS A 141 3.34 -11.84 -12.72
C LYS A 141 4.44 -12.62 -13.40
N LEU A 142 5.42 -13.07 -12.63
CA LEU A 142 6.53 -13.89 -13.12
C LEU A 142 6.54 -15.21 -12.37
N GLN A 143 6.63 -16.31 -13.12
CA GLN A 143 6.82 -17.62 -12.52
C GLN A 143 8.27 -17.77 -12.07
N VAL A 144 8.46 -18.24 -10.83
CA VAL A 144 9.80 -18.48 -10.26
C VAL A 144 10.05 -19.95 -9.96
N LYS A 145 8.99 -20.77 -9.93
CA LYS A 145 9.08 -22.24 -9.83
C LYS A 145 7.91 -22.93 -10.56
N PRO A 146 8.14 -24.08 -11.24
CA PRO A 146 9.44 -24.62 -11.64
C PRO A 146 10.10 -23.88 -12.80
N LYS A 147 9.32 -23.13 -13.59
CA LYS A 147 9.84 -22.35 -14.71
C LYS A 147 10.35 -21.00 -14.19
N ILE A 148 11.66 -20.79 -14.27
CA ILE A 148 12.32 -19.54 -13.89
C ILE A 148 12.10 -18.52 -15.03
N GLN A 149 11.49 -17.37 -14.71
CA GLN A 149 11.22 -16.30 -15.65
C GLN A 149 11.80 -14.96 -15.17
N GLY A 150 12.44 -14.22 -16.07
CA GLY A 150 12.96 -12.89 -15.77
C GLY A 150 14.11 -12.88 -14.75
N VAL A 151 14.65 -11.68 -14.53
CA VAL A 151 15.66 -11.43 -13.48
C VAL A 151 15.09 -11.77 -12.10
N ILE A 152 13.80 -11.54 -11.87
CA ILE A 152 13.11 -11.87 -10.61
C ILE A 152 13.15 -13.37 -10.33
N GLY A 153 12.89 -14.21 -11.33
CA GLY A 153 13.00 -15.66 -11.18
C GLY A 153 14.43 -16.11 -10.91
N GLN A 154 15.41 -15.49 -11.58
CA GLN A 154 16.83 -15.81 -11.34
C GLN A 154 17.26 -15.43 -9.93
N CYS A 155 16.87 -14.25 -9.46
CA CYS A 155 17.12 -13.77 -8.11
C CYS A 155 16.50 -14.71 -7.06
N TYR A 156 15.25 -15.12 -7.26
CA TYR A 156 14.60 -16.13 -6.42
C TYR A 156 15.36 -17.46 -6.37
N ALA A 157 15.80 -17.96 -7.53
CA ALA A 157 16.47 -19.26 -7.63
C ALA A 157 17.89 -19.24 -7.02
N LYS A 158 18.64 -18.15 -7.25
CA LYS A 158 20.00 -17.98 -6.72
C LYS A 158 20.02 -17.60 -5.23
N LYS A 159 18.92 -17.05 -4.70
CA LYS A 159 18.86 -16.43 -3.37
C LYS A 159 19.94 -15.35 -3.19
N ASP A 160 20.26 -14.61 -4.24
CA ASP A 160 21.21 -13.51 -4.20
C ASP A 160 20.79 -12.41 -5.18
N VAL A 161 21.48 -11.28 -5.10
CA VAL A 161 21.31 -10.16 -6.02
C VAL A 161 21.66 -10.58 -7.44
N VAL A 162 20.82 -10.16 -8.39
CA VAL A 162 21.06 -10.37 -9.81
C VAL A 162 21.09 -9.01 -10.49
N LEU A 163 22.23 -8.69 -11.09
CA LEU A 163 22.45 -7.50 -11.91
C LEU A 163 22.49 -7.94 -13.37
N ASP A 164 21.66 -7.32 -14.21
CA ASP A 164 21.77 -7.39 -15.66
C ASP A 164 21.78 -5.96 -16.24
N GLU A 165 22.89 -5.63 -16.88
CA GLU A 165 23.14 -4.33 -17.52
C GLU A 165 22.50 -4.22 -18.91
N ASP A 166 22.17 -5.35 -19.53
CA ASP A 166 21.59 -5.43 -20.87
C ASP A 166 20.65 -6.63 -21.03
N LEU A 167 19.41 -6.43 -20.60
CA LEU A 167 18.32 -7.40 -20.70
C LEU A 167 18.03 -7.87 -22.13
N SER A 168 18.42 -7.10 -23.15
CA SER A 168 18.13 -7.43 -24.55
C SER A 168 18.92 -8.65 -25.05
N SER A 169 20.02 -8.99 -24.36
CA SER A 169 20.95 -10.05 -24.75
C SER A 169 20.57 -11.44 -24.22
N THR A 170 19.63 -11.53 -23.27
CA THR A 170 19.37 -12.76 -22.52
C THR A 170 17.93 -13.27 -22.71
N ASP A 171 17.76 -14.57 -23.00
CA ASP A 171 16.43 -15.19 -23.02
C ASP A 171 15.91 -15.45 -21.59
N TYR A 172 15.05 -14.54 -21.14
CA TYR A 172 14.40 -14.60 -19.84
C TYR A 172 13.16 -15.50 -19.78
N LYS A 173 12.87 -16.31 -20.82
CA LYS A 173 11.75 -17.25 -20.89
C LYS A 173 10.39 -16.60 -20.60
N LEU A 174 10.28 -15.31 -20.94
CA LEU A 174 9.09 -14.50 -20.76
C LEU A 174 8.05 -14.83 -21.83
N THR A 175 6.78 -14.83 -21.45
CA THR A 175 5.67 -14.90 -22.42
C THR A 175 5.57 -13.58 -23.19
N GLN A 176 4.92 -13.59 -24.36
CA GLN A 176 4.73 -12.38 -25.15
C GLN A 176 4.00 -11.28 -24.36
N SER A 177 2.98 -11.65 -23.57
CA SER A 177 2.27 -10.72 -22.69
C SER A 177 3.21 -10.08 -21.65
N GLN A 178 4.10 -10.86 -21.04
CA GLN A 178 5.10 -10.33 -20.10
C GLN A 178 6.07 -9.37 -20.81
N LYS A 179 6.59 -9.75 -21.99
CA LYS A 179 7.47 -8.90 -22.81
C LYS A 179 6.82 -7.56 -23.15
N ASN A 180 5.55 -7.56 -23.53
CA ASN A 180 4.82 -6.33 -23.86
C ASN A 180 4.66 -5.39 -22.64
N LYS A 181 4.53 -5.95 -21.43
CA LYS A 181 4.40 -5.15 -20.19
C LYS A 181 5.72 -4.52 -19.74
N ILE A 182 6.84 -5.19 -20.00
CA ILE A 182 8.20 -4.68 -19.70
C ILE A 182 8.88 -4.08 -20.93
N ASN A 183 8.10 -3.72 -21.96
CA ASN A 183 8.66 -3.27 -23.23
C ASN A 183 9.57 -2.06 -22.99
N GLY A 184 10.79 -2.15 -23.51
CA GLY A 184 11.80 -1.10 -23.39
C GLY A 184 12.69 -1.19 -22.15
N THR A 185 12.43 -2.09 -21.18
CA THR A 185 13.35 -2.27 -20.05
C THR A 185 14.68 -2.87 -20.53
N GLN A 186 15.80 -2.20 -20.22
CA GLN A 186 17.14 -2.57 -20.68
C GLN A 186 18.09 -2.90 -19.52
N PHE A 187 17.87 -2.32 -18.35
CA PHE A 187 18.64 -2.57 -17.14
C PHE A 187 17.74 -3.13 -16.04
N CYS A 188 18.25 -4.08 -15.26
CA CYS A 188 17.58 -4.53 -14.05
C CYS A 188 18.56 -5.06 -13.00
N LEU A 189 18.41 -4.57 -11.77
CA LEU A 189 19.05 -5.11 -10.57
C LEU A 189 17.97 -5.61 -9.63
N ALA A 190 17.98 -6.89 -9.27
CA ALA A 190 17.00 -7.50 -8.36
C ALA A 190 17.65 -7.91 -7.04
N VAL A 191 17.01 -7.55 -5.93
CA VAL A 191 17.48 -7.79 -4.57
C VAL A 191 16.46 -8.66 -3.83
N PRO A 192 16.84 -9.87 -3.37
CA PRO A 192 15.96 -10.72 -2.60
C PRO A 192 15.85 -10.24 -1.14
N LEU A 193 14.66 -10.36 -0.59
CA LEU A 193 14.37 -10.14 0.83
C LEU A 193 13.88 -11.44 1.46
N PHE A 194 14.40 -11.74 2.64
CA PHE A 194 14.23 -13.03 3.31
C PHE A 194 13.32 -12.90 4.53
N ASP A 195 12.59 -13.97 4.85
CA ASP A 195 12.02 -14.15 6.18
C ASP A 195 13.05 -14.76 7.16
N ASN A 196 12.62 -14.96 8.40
CA ASN A 196 13.42 -15.59 9.46
C ASN A 196 13.84 -17.04 9.16
N ASN A 197 13.35 -17.65 8.07
CA ASN A 197 13.68 -19.02 7.66
C ASN A 197 14.52 -19.04 6.36
N ASP A 198 15.20 -17.94 6.03
CA ASP A 198 15.99 -17.77 4.80
C ASP A 198 15.22 -18.08 3.50
N LYS A 199 13.90 -17.84 3.54
CA LYS A 199 13.03 -17.98 2.38
C LYS A 199 12.81 -16.60 1.76
N VAL A 200 13.00 -16.50 0.45
CA VAL A 200 12.71 -15.28 -0.31
C VAL A 200 11.20 -15.02 -0.28
N THR A 201 10.79 -13.96 0.42
CA THR A 201 9.37 -13.55 0.53
C THR A 201 9.02 -12.45 -0.46
N SER A 202 9.98 -11.56 -0.70
CA SER A 202 9.85 -10.42 -1.60
C SER A 202 11.14 -10.22 -2.38
N ILE A 203 11.05 -9.57 -3.53
CA ILE A 203 12.19 -9.13 -4.32
C ILE A 203 11.96 -7.66 -4.65
N VAL A 204 12.96 -6.82 -4.48
CA VAL A 204 12.92 -5.42 -4.93
C VAL A 204 13.75 -5.33 -6.19
N SER A 205 13.21 -4.75 -7.26
CA SER A 205 13.99 -4.49 -8.48
C SER A 205 14.20 -3.01 -8.71
N PHE A 206 15.36 -2.69 -9.26
CA PHE A 206 15.74 -1.39 -9.80
C PHE A 206 15.86 -1.56 -11.32
N ASP A 207 14.92 -0.99 -12.07
CA ASP A 207 14.88 -1.13 -13.52
C ASP A 207 14.90 0.21 -14.25
N SER A 208 15.48 0.21 -15.45
CA SER A 208 15.48 1.36 -16.34
C SER A 208 15.25 0.94 -17.78
N ASN A 209 14.71 1.86 -18.57
CA ASN A 209 14.57 1.71 -20.01
C ASN A 209 15.87 2.03 -20.77
N PHE A 210 16.91 2.42 -20.04
CA PHE A 210 18.25 2.67 -20.57
C PHE A 210 19.20 1.58 -20.09
N LYS A 211 20.17 1.22 -20.93
CA LYS A 211 21.32 0.44 -20.48
C LYS A 211 22.09 1.25 -19.45
N ILE A 212 22.53 0.57 -18.38
CA ILE A 212 23.35 1.17 -17.34
C ILE A 212 24.53 0.25 -17.12
N SER A 213 25.71 0.69 -17.52
CA SER A 213 26.95 -0.04 -17.27
C SER A 213 27.43 0.24 -15.85
N VAL A 214 27.66 -0.82 -15.08
CA VAL A 214 28.17 -0.72 -13.72
C VAL A 214 29.70 -0.86 -13.76
N PRO A 215 30.47 0.15 -13.30
CA PRO A 215 31.91 -0.02 -13.18
C PRO A 215 32.23 -1.19 -12.26
N LYS A 216 33.06 -2.15 -12.72
CA LYS A 216 33.41 -3.35 -11.94
C LYS A 216 33.95 -3.04 -10.55
N ASN A 217 34.66 -1.91 -10.40
CA ASN A 217 35.19 -1.46 -9.11
C ASN A 217 34.15 -0.81 -8.18
N GLN A 218 32.92 -0.59 -8.64
CA GLN A 218 31.79 -0.03 -7.89
C GLN A 218 30.65 -1.04 -7.68
N GLU A 219 30.70 -2.20 -8.34
CA GLU A 219 29.63 -3.19 -8.31
C GLU A 219 29.27 -3.64 -6.89
N SER A 220 30.26 -3.97 -6.07
CA SER A 220 30.05 -4.36 -4.66
C SER A 220 29.36 -3.26 -3.85
N ASP A 221 29.76 -2.01 -4.07
CA ASP A 221 29.20 -0.87 -3.34
C ASP A 221 27.75 -0.62 -3.73
N ILE A 222 27.43 -0.74 -5.02
CA ILE A 222 26.05 -0.59 -5.54
C ILE A 222 25.17 -1.72 -5.00
N ILE A 223 25.67 -2.95 -5.01
CA ILE A 223 24.96 -4.10 -4.44
C ILE A 223 24.73 -3.89 -2.94
N ASN A 224 25.73 -3.45 -2.18
CA ASN A 224 25.60 -3.21 -0.74
C ASN A 224 24.64 -2.06 -0.42
N LEU A 225 24.71 -0.96 -1.18
CA LEU A 225 23.82 0.19 -1.03
C LEU A 225 22.37 -0.21 -1.28
N THR A 226 22.11 -0.94 -2.37
CA THR A 226 20.76 -1.39 -2.72
C THR A 226 20.24 -2.46 -1.77
N LYS A 227 21.06 -3.42 -1.34
CA LYS A 227 20.72 -4.37 -0.26
C LYS A 227 20.31 -3.63 1.02
N THR A 228 21.13 -2.69 1.47
CA THR A 228 20.87 -1.91 2.69
C THR A 228 19.57 -1.11 2.59
N TYR A 229 19.36 -0.44 1.46
CA TYR A 229 18.12 0.28 1.18
C TYR A 229 16.90 -0.64 1.22
N CYS A 230 16.95 -1.76 0.50
CA CYS A 230 15.84 -2.70 0.41
C CYS A 230 15.50 -3.30 1.78
N GLN A 231 16.51 -3.68 2.56
CA GLN A 231 16.33 -4.21 3.91
C GLN A 231 15.72 -3.17 4.85
N THR A 232 16.25 -1.93 4.82
CA THR A 232 15.72 -0.82 5.64
C THR A 232 14.26 -0.53 5.27
N LEU A 233 13.93 -0.53 3.97
CA LEU A 233 12.57 -0.33 3.48
C LEU A 233 11.64 -1.47 3.93
N TYR A 234 12.11 -2.72 3.91
CA TYR A 234 11.37 -3.90 4.35
C TYR A 234 11.03 -3.83 5.84
N GLU A 235 12.01 -3.47 6.67
CA GLU A 235 11.85 -3.37 8.13
C GLU A 235 11.01 -2.16 8.55
N SER A 236 11.21 -1.01 7.89
CA SER A 236 10.54 0.24 8.25
C SER A 236 9.14 0.38 7.66
N CYS A 237 8.86 -0.31 6.54
CA CYS A 237 7.59 -0.24 5.80
C CYS A 237 7.11 -1.64 5.37
N PRO A 238 6.93 -2.59 6.30
CA PRO A 238 6.62 -3.99 5.97
C PRO A 238 5.27 -4.16 5.26
N ASP A 239 4.35 -3.22 5.42
CA ASP A 239 3.05 -3.22 4.76
C ASP A 239 3.13 -2.99 3.24
N LEU A 240 4.23 -2.44 2.71
CA LEU A 240 4.46 -2.39 1.26
C LEU A 240 4.67 -3.78 0.64
N PHE A 241 5.04 -4.76 1.47
CA PHE A 241 5.43 -6.11 1.06
C PHE A 241 4.36 -7.17 1.36
N LYS A 242 3.27 -6.79 2.03
CA LYS A 242 2.12 -7.66 2.36
C LYS A 242 1.10 -7.68 1.23
#